data_AF-A0A9W8MUS6-F1
#
_entry.id   AF-A0A9W8MUS6-F1
#
_cell.length_a   1.000
_cell.length_b   1.000
_cell.length_c   1.000
_cell.angle_alpha   90.00
_cell.angle_beta   90.00
_cell.angle_gamma   90.00
#
_symmetry.space_group_name_H-M   'P 1'
#
loop_
_entity.id
_entity.type
_entity.pdbx_description
1 polymer ?
#
loop_
_entity_poly.entity_id
_entity_poly.type
_entity_poly.pdbx_seq_one_letter_code
_entity_poly.pdbx_strand_id
1 'polypeptide(L)'
;MPSAPKGPVSSTPQAPIPPVASAPEGPVSLIPQPPIPPAEPVIQTPDFDMEEIGGQEPSPAAPRPSPLKLPRINLRELGKRRKHQRGVTRLQSFTVRPLSIALPPPTNVPKLPRRGDEDRDEDENANNDEEDLGNEGDTEEDNEEPFVFTEKTLQKMINVAMKETFGQNPPSKDRKRGAGTAIKRKHKSEEVQAEKKADKHYERTTFLGLVNNIMSEIFDAQVLDDYMLHLPPSADEIFTFYNGGPGPKLEGLHIDMRGKISSKWNECVTDILLDEVLKRRTSEAYELLPKRSRAYFREIIREKLERARGAWKNGQPKMKENGDIESIIEVENRVVEARNKKEKLGRAYTRRTNRLKRRLEIVRKKIELLKEAGDFEEAARWEYLEELLMELGEEGMSSDESEGEDDDTAVETVLYVAEMPWRPNISQELSIIEGERNDVGIFNRKGAKPTKRLRGVRKIASRRDAPPGRARAVYDDKWYGALTAQQRKRLGARQTEFRLKVIQAFRVP
;
A
#
# COMPACT_ATOMS: atom_id res chain seq x y z
N MET A 1 31.87 -56.69 -28.49
CA MET A 1 32.02 -55.46 -29.28
C MET A 1 30.82 -55.32 -30.21
N PRO A 2 29.98 -54.29 -30.02
CA PRO A 2 29.10 -53.82 -31.08
C PRO A 2 29.38 -52.34 -31.43
N SER A 3 29.25 -52.08 -32.72
CA SER A 3 29.60 -50.87 -33.44
C SER A 3 28.70 -49.68 -33.10
N ALA A 4 29.33 -48.51 -32.97
CA ALA A 4 28.67 -47.22 -32.78
C ALA A 4 28.08 -46.68 -34.10
N PRO A 5 26.92 -46.00 -34.08
CA PRO A 5 26.40 -45.29 -35.24
C PRO A 5 27.02 -43.88 -35.35
N LYS A 6 27.48 -43.55 -36.56
CA LYS A 6 27.96 -42.22 -36.96
C LYS A 6 26.78 -41.25 -37.05
N GLY A 7 26.83 -40.14 -36.32
CA GLY A 7 25.91 -39.02 -36.45
C GLY A 7 26.24 -38.11 -37.63
N PRO A 8 25.26 -37.34 -38.15
CA PRO A 8 25.45 -36.47 -39.31
C PRO A 8 26.13 -35.15 -38.92
N VAL A 9 27.03 -34.71 -39.80
CA VAL A 9 27.75 -33.44 -39.72
C VAL A 9 26.81 -32.32 -40.19
N SER A 10 26.40 -31.44 -39.28
CA SER A 10 25.66 -30.21 -39.59
C SER A 10 26.65 -29.10 -39.89
N SER A 11 26.76 -28.71 -41.16
CA SER A 11 27.50 -27.56 -41.62
C SER A 11 26.62 -26.30 -41.55
N THR A 12 26.86 -25.46 -40.56
CA THR A 12 26.26 -24.11 -40.46
C THR A 12 27.06 -23.14 -41.34
N PRO A 13 26.44 -22.40 -42.27
CA PRO A 13 27.14 -21.38 -43.05
C PRO A 13 27.38 -20.12 -42.20
N GLN A 14 28.63 -19.68 -42.19
CA GLN A 14 29.11 -18.48 -41.51
C GLN A 14 28.72 -17.24 -42.32
N ALA A 15 27.96 -16.33 -41.70
CA ALA A 15 27.56 -15.06 -42.31
C ALA A 15 28.76 -14.10 -42.47
N PRO A 16 28.83 -13.31 -43.55
CA PRO A 16 29.94 -12.40 -43.80
C PRO A 16 29.92 -11.19 -42.87
N ILE A 17 31.09 -10.87 -42.32
CA ILE A 17 31.36 -9.68 -41.51
C ILE A 17 31.39 -8.46 -42.44
N PRO A 18 30.63 -7.37 -42.16
CA PRO A 18 30.70 -6.16 -42.95
C PRO A 18 32.01 -5.38 -42.70
N PRO A 19 32.52 -4.64 -43.70
CA PRO A 19 33.77 -3.91 -43.60
C PRO A 19 33.67 -2.71 -42.66
N VAL A 20 34.69 -2.54 -41.82
CA VAL A 20 34.95 -1.38 -40.96
C VAL A 20 35.17 -0.16 -41.84
N ALA A 21 34.26 0.81 -41.77
CA ALA A 21 34.41 2.10 -42.42
C ALA A 21 35.44 2.96 -41.65
N SER A 22 36.50 3.35 -42.35
CA SER A 22 37.49 4.32 -41.90
C SER A 22 36.85 5.69 -41.67
N ALA A 23 37.11 6.27 -40.50
CA ALA A 23 36.72 7.64 -40.16
C ALA A 23 37.58 8.66 -40.95
N PRO A 24 37.00 9.73 -41.51
CA PRO A 24 37.76 10.82 -42.09
C PRO A 24 38.29 11.75 -41.00
N GLU A 25 39.59 12.04 -41.04
CA GLU A 25 40.23 13.11 -40.28
C GLU A 25 39.69 14.47 -40.76
N GLY A 26 38.99 15.17 -39.88
CA GLY A 26 38.53 16.54 -40.08
C GLY A 26 39.47 17.57 -39.42
N PRO A 27 39.59 18.79 -39.97
CA PRO A 27 40.58 19.77 -39.55
C PRO A 27 40.24 20.42 -38.21
N VAL A 28 41.30 20.72 -37.46
CA VAL A 28 41.32 21.41 -36.17
C VAL A 28 40.82 22.86 -36.33
N SER A 29 39.60 23.13 -35.86
CA SER A 29 39.07 24.50 -35.74
C SER A 29 39.55 25.14 -34.45
N LEU A 30 40.23 26.28 -34.59
CA LEU A 30 40.63 27.20 -33.52
C LEU A 30 39.41 27.72 -32.76
N ILE A 31 39.39 27.47 -31.45
CA ILE A 31 38.40 28.02 -30.51
C ILE A 31 38.76 29.49 -30.24
N PRO A 32 37.87 30.48 -30.49
CA PRO A 32 38.09 31.86 -30.08
C PRO A 32 37.95 31.99 -28.56
N GLN A 33 38.88 32.69 -27.92
CA GLN A 33 38.77 33.05 -26.50
C GLN A 33 37.58 34.00 -26.26
N PRO A 34 36.84 33.85 -25.15
CA PRO A 34 35.79 34.78 -24.79
C PRO A 34 36.39 36.13 -24.33
N PRO A 35 35.72 37.26 -24.61
CA PRO A 35 36.18 38.58 -24.20
C PRO A 35 36.12 38.77 -22.68
N ILE A 36 37.15 39.44 -22.17
CA ILE A 36 37.30 39.86 -20.77
C ILE A 36 36.19 40.86 -20.42
N PRO A 37 35.41 40.66 -19.34
CA PRO A 37 34.40 41.62 -18.93
C PRO A 37 35.05 42.90 -18.35
N PRO A 38 34.48 44.09 -18.61
CA PRO A 38 34.97 45.34 -18.06
C PRO A 38 34.73 45.43 -16.55
N ALA A 39 35.68 46.08 -15.87
CA ALA A 39 35.69 46.31 -14.43
C ALA A 39 34.44 47.08 -13.95
N GLU A 40 33.82 46.58 -12.88
CA GLU A 40 32.70 47.23 -12.20
C GLU A 40 33.16 48.53 -11.48
N PRO A 41 32.33 49.59 -11.48
CA PRO A 41 32.62 50.83 -10.79
C PRO A 41 32.41 50.70 -9.27
N VAL A 42 33.36 51.27 -8.54
CA VAL A 42 33.37 51.45 -7.08
C VAL A 42 32.15 52.27 -6.65
N ILE A 43 31.25 51.66 -5.86
CA ILE A 43 30.14 52.34 -5.20
C ILE A 43 30.68 52.98 -3.91
N GLN A 44 30.66 54.31 -3.87
CA GLN A 44 30.86 55.10 -2.65
C GLN A 44 29.62 54.97 -1.74
N THR A 45 29.83 54.52 -0.51
CA THR A 45 28.86 54.61 0.58
C THR A 45 28.89 56.04 1.15
N PRO A 46 27.75 56.72 1.34
CA PRO A 46 27.71 57.97 2.08
C PRO A 46 27.75 57.71 3.59
N ASP A 47 28.56 58.52 4.28
CA ASP A 47 28.63 58.64 5.73
C ASP A 47 27.26 58.99 6.31
N PHE A 48 26.84 58.24 7.32
CA PHE A 48 25.65 58.52 8.13
C PHE A 48 26.11 59.05 9.49
N ASP A 49 25.86 60.34 9.71
CA ASP A 49 26.11 61.03 10.97
C ASP A 49 25.25 60.43 12.09
N MET A 50 25.91 60.07 13.20
CA MET A 50 25.26 59.72 14.46
C MET A 50 24.87 61.01 15.18
N GLU A 51 23.58 61.37 15.13
CA GLU A 51 23.01 62.31 16.08
C GLU A 51 22.53 61.60 17.35
N GLU A 52 23.05 62.17 18.44
CA GLU A 52 22.83 61.91 19.85
C GLU A 52 21.39 62.29 20.25
N ILE A 53 20.58 61.32 20.70
CA ILE A 53 19.31 61.62 21.37
C ILE A 53 19.36 61.09 22.80
N GLY A 54 19.26 62.06 23.71
CA GLY A 54 19.36 61.92 25.15
C GLY A 54 18.23 61.12 25.82
N GLY A 55 18.51 60.77 27.06
CA GLY A 55 17.70 59.91 27.90
C GLY A 55 16.35 60.50 28.31
N GLN A 56 15.40 59.59 28.52
CA GLN A 56 14.15 59.86 29.19
C GLN A 56 13.87 58.73 30.19
N GLU A 57 13.57 59.13 31.42
CA GLU A 57 13.31 58.29 32.60
C GLU A 57 12.12 57.32 32.45
N PRO A 58 12.08 56.23 33.25
CA PRO A 58 11.05 55.20 33.15
C PRO A 58 9.72 55.62 33.80
N SER A 59 8.65 55.59 32.99
CA SER A 59 7.24 55.73 33.41
C SER A 59 6.69 54.41 33.99
N PRO A 60 5.74 54.44 34.96
CA PRO A 60 5.43 53.28 35.80
C PRO A 60 4.44 52.28 35.18
N ALA A 61 4.69 51.02 35.53
CA ALA A 61 3.88 49.81 35.42
C ALA A 61 2.43 49.94 34.89
N ALA A 62 2.21 49.39 33.68
CA ALA A 62 0.89 49.01 33.21
C ALA A 62 0.37 47.74 33.93
N PRO A 63 -0.94 47.64 34.23
CA PRO A 63 -1.52 46.47 34.90
C PRO A 63 -1.60 45.27 33.95
N ARG A 64 -1.27 44.08 34.48
CA ARG A 64 -1.35 42.80 33.76
C ARG A 64 -2.79 42.52 33.29
N PRO A 65 -3.01 42.05 32.05
CA PRO A 65 -4.32 41.58 31.64
C PRO A 65 -4.65 40.25 32.34
N SER A 66 -5.85 40.19 32.92
CA SER A 66 -6.44 38.98 33.49
C SER A 66 -6.59 37.86 32.44
N PRO A 67 -6.47 36.59 32.83
CA PRO A 67 -6.54 35.48 31.89
C PRO A 67 -7.96 35.35 31.30
N LEU A 68 -8.02 35.33 29.96
CA LEU A 68 -9.23 35.02 29.19
C LEU A 68 -9.73 33.63 29.57
N LYS A 69 -10.90 33.56 30.21
CA LYS A 69 -11.66 32.32 30.38
C LYS A 69 -12.21 31.90 29.01
N LEU A 70 -11.61 30.87 28.41
CA LEU A 70 -12.20 30.17 27.28
C LEU A 70 -13.45 29.40 27.74
N PRO A 71 -14.55 29.40 26.96
CA PRO A 71 -15.73 28.60 27.28
C PRO A 71 -15.39 27.11 27.15
N ARG A 72 -15.73 26.34 28.18
CA ARG A 72 -15.72 24.87 28.15
C ARG A 72 -16.71 24.38 27.10
N ILE A 73 -16.19 23.84 26.00
CA ILE A 73 -16.99 23.13 25.01
C ILE A 73 -17.33 21.75 25.59
N ASN A 74 -18.63 21.50 25.78
CA ASN A 74 -19.17 20.26 26.35
C ASN A 74 -19.37 19.24 25.21
N LEU A 75 -18.47 18.26 25.10
CA LEU A 75 -18.42 17.27 24.01
C LEU A 75 -19.50 16.16 24.08
N ARG A 76 -20.64 16.41 24.73
CA ARG A 76 -21.71 15.42 24.93
C ARG A 76 -23.00 15.63 24.13
N GLU A 77 -23.10 16.69 23.30
CA GLU A 77 -24.34 17.00 22.56
C GLU A 77 -24.28 16.90 21.02
N LEU A 78 -23.14 16.55 20.42
CA LEU A 78 -23.05 16.42 18.95
C LEU A 78 -23.50 15.05 18.39
N GLY A 79 -23.95 14.12 19.25
CA GLY A 79 -24.34 12.76 18.85
C GLY A 79 -25.82 12.52 18.56
N LYS A 80 -26.68 13.54 18.57
CA LYS A 80 -28.15 13.34 18.45
C LYS A 80 -28.83 14.35 17.55
N ARG A 81 -28.49 14.39 16.25
CA ARG A 81 -29.37 14.97 15.22
C ARG A 81 -28.86 14.64 13.81
N ARG A 82 -29.12 13.42 13.34
CA ARG A 82 -29.17 13.07 11.90
C ARG A 82 -29.84 11.71 11.68
N LYS A 83 -31.15 11.67 11.93
CA LYS A 83 -32.08 10.74 11.29
C LYS A 83 -33.28 11.57 10.86
N HIS A 84 -33.73 11.37 9.62
CA HIS A 84 -34.80 12.08 8.89
C HIS A 84 -34.33 13.18 7.94
N GLN A 85 -33.86 12.76 6.76
CA GLN A 85 -34.32 13.29 5.47
C GLN A 85 -33.82 12.35 4.36
N ARG A 86 -34.59 11.28 4.08
CA ARG A 86 -34.59 10.64 2.77
C ARG A 86 -35.82 11.18 2.03
N GLY A 87 -35.61 12.27 1.30
CA GLY A 87 -36.59 12.88 0.42
C GLY A 87 -36.15 12.72 -1.03
N VAL A 88 -36.78 11.75 -1.69
CA VAL A 88 -37.12 11.67 -3.12
C VAL A 88 -36.57 12.78 -4.04
N THR A 89 -35.69 12.43 -4.97
CA THR A 89 -35.54 13.13 -6.26
C THR A 89 -35.88 12.16 -7.39
N ARG A 90 -37.18 12.14 -7.71
CA ARG A 90 -37.73 11.55 -8.94
C ARG A 90 -37.73 12.64 -10.00
N LEU A 91 -36.86 12.51 -11.01
CA LEU A 91 -36.88 13.36 -12.20
C LEU A 91 -38.27 13.26 -12.87
N GLN A 92 -38.99 14.37 -12.90
CA GLN A 92 -40.24 14.53 -13.65
C GLN A 92 -39.91 14.91 -15.09
N SER A 93 -40.05 13.95 -16.01
CA SER A 93 -40.28 14.23 -17.41
C SER A 93 -41.76 14.64 -17.60
N PHE A 94 -41.98 15.79 -18.23
CA PHE A 94 -43.30 16.29 -18.60
C PHE A 94 -44.06 15.27 -19.47
N THR A 95 -45.26 14.90 -19.04
CA THR A 95 -46.26 14.24 -19.89
C THR A 95 -47.55 15.07 -19.88
N VAL A 96 -47.97 15.49 -21.07
CA VAL A 96 -49.36 15.87 -21.37
C VAL A 96 -50.22 14.60 -21.28
N ARG A 97 -51.25 14.62 -20.43
CA ARG A 97 -52.29 13.58 -20.38
C ARG A 97 -53.35 13.82 -21.44
N PRO A 98 -53.99 12.75 -21.92
CA PRO A 98 -55.44 12.74 -21.89
C PRO A 98 -56.05 11.48 -21.25
N LEU A 99 -57.05 11.77 -20.41
CA LEU A 99 -58.32 11.08 -20.17
C LEU A 99 -58.39 9.57 -19.89
N SER A 100 -58.98 9.32 -18.72
CA SER A 100 -59.34 8.07 -18.06
C SER A 100 -60.44 7.28 -18.78
N ILE A 101 -60.34 5.95 -18.75
CA ILE A 101 -61.49 5.03 -18.74
C ILE A 101 -61.32 4.11 -17.53
N ALA A 102 -62.34 4.09 -16.69
CA ALA A 102 -62.42 3.33 -15.43
C ALA A 102 -62.91 1.90 -15.67
N LEU A 103 -62.31 0.93 -14.98
CA LEU A 103 -62.88 -0.40 -14.76
C LEU A 103 -62.79 -0.77 -13.27
N PRO A 104 -63.81 -1.44 -12.70
CA PRO A 104 -63.91 -1.74 -11.27
C PRO A 104 -63.07 -2.95 -10.82
N PRO A 105 -62.78 -3.08 -9.51
CA PRO A 105 -61.92 -4.13 -8.96
C PRO A 105 -62.66 -5.46 -8.75
N PRO A 106 -61.97 -6.61 -8.88
CA PRO A 106 -62.52 -7.91 -8.52
C PRO A 106 -62.44 -8.22 -7.02
N THR A 107 -63.45 -8.98 -6.60
CA THR A 107 -63.83 -9.43 -5.27
C THR A 107 -62.99 -10.55 -4.68
N ASN A 108 -62.84 -10.50 -3.34
CA ASN A 108 -62.83 -11.58 -2.33
C ASN A 108 -62.29 -12.97 -2.69
N VAL A 109 -61.24 -13.38 -1.97
CA VAL A 109 -60.87 -14.79 -1.74
C VAL A 109 -60.70 -15.03 -0.22
N PRO A 110 -61.16 -16.17 0.34
CA PRO A 110 -61.35 -16.35 1.79
C PRO A 110 -60.07 -16.77 2.54
N LYS A 111 -59.96 -16.28 3.79
CA LYS A 111 -58.99 -16.68 4.82
C LYS A 111 -59.24 -18.12 5.28
N LEU A 112 -58.18 -18.93 5.30
CA LEU A 112 -58.11 -20.19 6.06
C LEU A 112 -57.50 -19.96 7.46
N PRO A 113 -57.88 -20.75 8.48
CA PRO A 113 -57.51 -20.53 9.87
C PRO A 113 -56.09 -21.03 10.19
N ARG A 114 -55.33 -20.19 10.91
CA ARG A 114 -54.06 -20.56 11.56
C ARG A 114 -54.35 -21.44 12.79
N ARG A 115 -53.67 -22.58 12.85
CA ARG A 115 -53.60 -23.49 13.99
C ARG A 115 -52.23 -23.36 14.65
N GLY A 116 -52.24 -23.37 15.98
CA GLY A 116 -51.28 -24.12 16.79
C GLY A 116 -49.99 -23.41 17.15
N ASP A 117 -49.99 -22.84 18.34
CA ASP A 117 -48.81 -22.63 19.18
C ASP A 117 -48.09 -23.97 19.41
N GLU A 118 -46.77 -23.99 19.22
CA GLU A 118 -45.88 -24.94 19.89
C GLU A 118 -44.61 -24.20 20.32
N ASP A 119 -44.31 -24.39 21.59
CA ASP A 119 -43.23 -23.81 22.37
C ASP A 119 -41.87 -24.02 21.70
N ARG A 120 -41.05 -22.95 21.68
CA ARG A 120 -39.69 -23.00 21.17
C ARG A 120 -38.75 -22.57 22.28
N ASP A 121 -38.06 -23.56 22.82
CA ASP A 121 -37.06 -23.44 23.86
C ASP A 121 -35.98 -22.42 23.51
N GLU A 122 -35.68 -21.59 24.51
CA GLU A 122 -34.61 -20.60 24.54
C GLU A 122 -33.27 -21.33 24.74
N ASP A 123 -32.62 -21.72 23.65
CA ASP A 123 -31.19 -22.10 23.71
C ASP A 123 -30.33 -20.85 23.50
N GLU A 124 -29.85 -20.32 24.63
CA GLU A 124 -28.75 -19.38 24.75
C GLU A 124 -27.46 -19.99 24.18
N ASN A 125 -27.24 -19.86 22.88
CA ASN A 125 -25.94 -20.13 22.29
C ASN A 125 -25.11 -18.84 22.21
N ALA A 126 -24.33 -18.61 23.25
CA ALA A 126 -23.28 -17.62 23.32
C ALA A 126 -22.15 -17.97 22.35
N ASN A 127 -22.30 -17.56 21.09
CA ASN A 127 -21.18 -17.54 20.15
C ASN A 127 -20.48 -16.20 20.22
N ASN A 128 -19.18 -16.28 20.53
CA ASN A 128 -18.20 -15.22 20.44
C ASN A 128 -18.30 -14.50 19.09
N ASP A 129 -18.83 -13.27 19.13
CA ASP A 129 -18.54 -12.24 18.14
C ASP A 129 -17.05 -11.87 18.25
N GLU A 130 -16.18 -12.62 17.57
CA GLU A 130 -14.95 -12.02 17.07
C GLU A 130 -15.35 -11.03 15.99
N GLU A 131 -15.52 -9.77 16.41
CA GLU A 131 -15.64 -8.63 15.53
C GLU A 131 -14.43 -8.60 14.57
N ASP A 132 -14.64 -9.16 13.39
CA ASP A 132 -13.85 -8.91 12.19
C ASP A 132 -13.97 -7.42 11.87
N LEU A 133 -13.13 -6.62 12.53
CA LEU A 133 -12.82 -5.26 12.12
C LEU A 133 -11.98 -5.34 10.83
N GLY A 134 -12.61 -5.88 9.78
CA GLY A 134 -12.38 -5.45 8.43
C GLY A 134 -12.53 -3.94 8.45
N ASN A 135 -11.40 -3.25 8.41
CA ASN A 135 -11.31 -1.86 8.00
C ASN A 135 -11.73 -1.81 6.51
N GLU A 136 -13.03 -2.04 6.28
CA GLU A 136 -13.77 -1.54 5.14
C GLU A 136 -13.73 -0.03 5.31
N GLY A 137 -12.66 0.57 4.78
CA GLY A 137 -12.76 1.96 4.34
C GLY A 137 -13.85 1.97 3.29
N ASP A 138 -15.07 2.28 3.72
CA ASP A 138 -16.12 2.87 2.88
C ASP A 138 -15.43 4.00 2.13
N THR A 139 -15.02 3.69 0.90
CA THR A 139 -14.56 4.69 -0.05
C THR A 139 -15.87 5.14 -0.67
N GLU A 140 -16.53 6.11 -0.02
CA GLU A 140 -17.46 6.96 -0.75
C GLU A 140 -16.62 7.50 -1.92
N GLU A 141 -16.94 7.06 -3.14
CA GLU A 141 -16.47 7.71 -4.37
C GLU A 141 -17.10 9.09 -4.40
N ASP A 142 -16.57 9.98 -3.57
CA ASP A 142 -16.71 11.40 -3.77
C ASP A 142 -16.02 11.70 -5.09
N ASN A 143 -16.80 12.17 -6.06
CA ASN A 143 -16.31 12.89 -7.23
C ASN A 143 -15.60 14.17 -6.74
N GLU A 144 -14.44 14.03 -6.09
CA GLU A 144 -13.53 15.13 -5.85
C GLU A 144 -12.96 15.53 -7.21
N GLU A 145 -13.27 16.77 -7.61
CA GLU A 145 -12.67 17.40 -8.77
C GLU A 145 -11.14 17.26 -8.69
N PRO A 146 -10.45 16.98 -9.82
CA PRO A 146 -9.00 16.83 -9.82
C PRO A 146 -8.36 18.08 -9.21
N PHE A 147 -7.59 17.87 -8.15
CA PHE A 147 -6.87 18.91 -7.42
C PHE A 147 -5.94 19.68 -8.37
N VAL A 148 -6.34 20.88 -8.78
CA VAL A 148 -5.57 21.70 -9.74
C VAL A 148 -4.44 22.43 -9.01
N PHE A 149 -3.20 22.09 -9.35
CA PHE A 149 -2.02 22.83 -8.92
C PHE A 149 -2.07 24.30 -9.35
N THR A 150 -1.95 25.24 -8.41
CA THR A 150 -1.77 26.65 -8.78
C THR A 150 -0.36 26.87 -9.31
N GLU A 151 -0.26 27.37 -10.55
CA GLU A 151 0.98 27.63 -11.30
C GLU A 151 2.04 28.38 -10.46
N LYS A 152 1.61 29.31 -9.59
CA LYS A 152 2.48 30.12 -8.73
C LYS A 152 3.20 29.31 -7.65
N THR A 153 2.54 28.33 -7.05
CA THR A 153 3.13 27.47 -5.99
C THR A 153 4.22 26.58 -6.57
N LEU A 154 3.99 26.15 -7.80
CA LEU A 154 4.84 25.26 -8.57
C LEU A 154 6.07 25.94 -9.17
N GLN A 155 5.90 27.18 -9.69
CA GLN A 155 7.01 28.01 -10.15
C GLN A 155 8.03 28.27 -9.03
N LYS A 156 7.55 28.39 -7.79
CA LYS A 156 8.39 28.57 -6.60
C LYS A 156 9.19 27.31 -6.26
N MET A 157 8.61 26.11 -6.46
CA MET A 157 9.31 24.83 -6.28
C MET A 157 10.37 24.57 -7.37
N ILE A 158 10.07 24.91 -8.63
CA ILE A 158 11.01 24.76 -9.76
C ILE A 158 12.24 25.65 -9.60
N ASN A 159 12.04 26.92 -9.20
CA ASN A 159 13.15 27.85 -9.00
C ASN A 159 14.08 27.44 -7.85
N VAL A 160 13.56 26.75 -6.82
CA VAL A 160 14.36 26.19 -5.73
C VAL A 160 15.11 24.92 -6.20
N ALA A 161 14.47 24.04 -6.96
CA ALA A 161 15.09 22.81 -7.46
C ALA A 161 16.22 23.06 -8.49
N MET A 162 16.08 24.09 -9.33
CA MET A 162 17.08 24.43 -10.37
C MET A 162 18.34 25.09 -9.79
N LYS A 163 18.24 25.76 -8.63
CA LYS A 163 19.37 26.50 -8.04
C LYS A 163 20.37 25.61 -7.28
N GLU A 164 20.01 24.38 -6.94
CA GLU A 164 20.77 23.53 -6.00
C GLU A 164 21.30 22.21 -6.59
N THR A 165 20.87 21.83 -7.80
CA THR A 165 21.28 20.56 -8.45
C THR A 165 22.71 20.57 -9.01
N PHE A 166 23.40 21.71 -9.05
CA PHE A 166 24.74 21.86 -9.63
C PHE A 166 25.91 21.87 -8.61
N GLY A 167 25.66 21.62 -7.32
CA GLY A 167 26.71 21.53 -6.29
C GLY A 167 27.40 20.16 -6.25
N GLN A 168 28.52 20.00 -6.98
CA GLN A 168 29.34 18.79 -6.97
C GLN A 168 30.05 18.58 -5.62
N ASN A 169 29.84 17.42 -4.98
CA ASN A 169 30.68 16.93 -3.88
C ASN A 169 31.49 15.71 -4.34
N PRO A 170 32.83 15.69 -4.17
CA PRO A 170 33.65 14.56 -4.61
C PRO A 170 33.52 13.33 -3.70
N PRO A 171 33.79 12.11 -4.21
CA PRO A 171 33.69 10.86 -3.48
C PRO A 171 34.81 10.72 -2.43
N SER A 172 34.45 10.75 -1.14
CA SER A 172 35.34 10.46 -0.02
C SER A 172 35.68 8.96 0.04
N LYS A 173 36.97 8.63 -0.12
CA LYS A 173 37.53 7.28 0.01
C LYS A 173 37.66 6.85 1.48
N ASP A 174 37.25 5.60 1.71
CA ASP A 174 37.73 4.62 2.69
C ASP A 174 38.06 5.09 4.11
N ARG A 175 37.08 4.91 5.01
CA ARG A 175 37.32 4.77 6.44
C ARG A 175 36.98 3.34 6.90
N LYS A 176 38.01 2.60 7.31
CA LYS A 176 37.91 1.32 8.04
C LYS A 176 37.02 1.51 9.28
N ARG A 177 35.78 1.02 9.23
CA ARG A 177 34.82 1.08 10.34
C ARG A 177 35.13 -0.03 11.35
N GLY A 178 35.35 0.35 12.62
CA GLY A 178 35.61 -0.58 13.72
C GLY A 178 34.41 -1.52 13.99
N ALA A 179 34.72 -2.81 14.16
CA ALA A 179 33.75 -3.89 14.36
C ALA A 179 32.88 -3.72 15.63
N GLY A 180 33.34 -2.97 16.64
CA GLY A 180 32.61 -2.77 17.89
C GLY A 180 31.28 -2.02 17.75
N THR A 181 31.14 -1.13 16.77
CA THR A 181 29.89 -0.40 16.50
C THR A 181 28.81 -1.25 15.83
N ALA A 182 29.18 -2.31 15.11
CA ALA A 182 28.22 -3.15 14.40
C ALA A 182 27.45 -4.07 15.37
N ILE A 183 28.13 -4.62 16.37
CA ILE A 183 27.53 -5.53 17.37
C ILE A 183 26.47 -4.80 18.21
N LYS A 184 26.76 -3.59 18.68
CA LYS A 184 25.79 -2.79 19.47
C LYS A 184 24.55 -2.39 18.68
N ARG A 185 24.68 -2.11 17.38
CA ARG A 185 23.52 -1.80 16.50
C ARG A 185 22.63 -3.02 16.30
N LYS A 186 23.22 -4.21 16.21
CA LYS A 186 22.47 -5.47 16.10
C LYS A 186 21.63 -5.73 17.36
N HIS A 187 22.23 -5.62 18.55
CA HIS A 187 21.52 -5.87 19.81
C HIS A 187 20.36 -4.88 20.05
N LYS A 188 20.59 -3.58 19.81
CA LYS A 188 19.51 -2.58 19.94
C LYS A 188 18.36 -2.84 18.97
N SER A 189 18.66 -3.35 17.77
CA SER A 189 17.64 -3.78 16.82
C SER A 189 16.90 -5.03 17.32
N GLU A 190 17.56 -5.96 18.00
CA GLU A 190 16.93 -7.19 18.50
C GLU A 190 15.92 -6.91 19.62
N GLU A 191 16.22 -5.99 20.55
CA GLU A 191 15.31 -5.59 21.64
C GLU A 191 14.01 -4.95 21.10
N VAL A 192 14.13 -3.98 20.18
CA VAL A 192 12.95 -3.34 19.58
C VAL A 192 12.13 -4.34 18.77
N GLN A 193 12.78 -5.28 18.09
CA GLN A 193 12.08 -6.34 17.36
C GLN A 193 11.37 -7.33 18.30
N ALA A 194 11.90 -7.57 19.50
CA ALA A 194 11.20 -8.34 20.53
C ALA A 194 9.96 -7.59 21.04
N GLU A 195 10.06 -6.28 21.31
CA GLU A 195 8.90 -5.45 21.66
C GLU A 195 7.83 -5.48 20.56
N LYS A 196 8.20 -5.29 19.30
CA LYS A 196 7.29 -5.32 18.13
C LYS A 196 6.59 -6.66 17.94
N LYS A 197 7.21 -7.78 18.36
CA LYS A 197 6.63 -9.12 18.31
C LYS A 197 5.71 -9.41 19.49
N ALA A 198 5.98 -8.77 20.63
CA ALA A 198 5.17 -8.88 21.83
C ALA A 198 3.91 -8.00 21.80
N ASP A 199 3.84 -7.01 20.91
CA ASP A 199 2.64 -6.19 20.71
C ASP A 199 1.46 -7.02 20.22
N LYS A 200 0.30 -6.79 20.83
CA LYS A 200 -0.97 -7.19 20.21
C LYS A 200 -1.26 -6.28 19.02
N HIS A 201 -2.05 -6.78 18.06
CA HIS A 201 -2.36 -6.03 16.84
C HIS A 201 -2.96 -4.64 17.13
N TYR A 202 -3.96 -4.56 18.03
CA TYR A 202 -4.61 -3.29 18.36
C TYR A 202 -3.63 -2.31 19.04
N GLU A 203 -2.74 -2.77 19.93
CA GLU A 203 -1.76 -1.91 20.62
C GLU A 203 -0.84 -1.23 19.61
N ARG A 204 -0.31 -2.04 18.69
CA ARG A 204 0.54 -1.56 17.60
C ARG A 204 -0.19 -0.57 16.70
N THR A 205 -1.43 -0.88 16.32
CA THR A 205 -2.25 0.02 15.50
C THR A 205 -2.48 1.35 16.22
N THR A 206 -2.76 1.33 17.52
CA THR A 206 -2.93 2.55 18.33
C THR A 206 -1.63 3.35 18.44
N PHE A 207 -0.47 2.71 18.66
CA PHE A 207 0.82 3.41 18.64
C PHE A 207 1.15 4.02 17.28
N LEU A 208 0.86 3.30 16.19
CA LEU A 208 1.03 3.82 14.83
C LEU A 208 0.10 5.00 14.53
N GLY A 209 -1.13 4.96 15.06
CA GLY A 209 -2.11 6.04 15.00
C GLY A 209 -1.64 7.28 15.76
N LEU A 210 -1.14 7.13 16.99
CA LEU A 210 -0.56 8.24 17.77
C LEU A 210 0.56 8.94 17.00
N VAL A 211 1.53 8.18 16.47
CA VAL A 211 2.63 8.77 15.70
C VAL A 211 2.13 9.41 14.40
N ASN A 212 1.14 8.82 13.72
CA ASN A 212 0.53 9.41 12.53
C ASN A 212 -0.09 10.77 12.86
N ASN A 213 -0.94 10.84 13.88
CA ASN A 213 -1.65 12.07 14.25
C ASN A 213 -0.67 13.21 14.56
N ILE A 214 0.40 12.91 15.32
CA ILE A 214 1.44 13.90 15.62
C ILE A 214 2.13 14.39 14.35
N MET A 215 2.51 13.47 13.45
CA MET A 215 3.15 13.85 12.19
C MET A 215 2.20 14.65 11.29
N SER A 216 0.93 14.25 11.20
CA SER A 216 -0.06 14.96 10.40
C SER A 216 -0.32 16.37 10.91
N GLU A 217 -0.38 16.56 12.24
CA GLU A 217 -0.54 17.89 12.82
C GLU A 217 0.70 18.78 12.65
N ILE A 218 1.91 18.22 12.77
CA ILE A 218 3.15 19.01 12.68
C ILE A 218 3.50 19.37 11.23
N PHE A 219 3.29 18.45 10.28
CA PHE A 219 3.68 18.63 8.88
C PHE A 219 2.51 19.01 7.97
N ASP A 220 1.29 19.13 8.50
CA ASP A 220 0.06 19.39 7.73
C ASP A 220 -0.12 18.38 6.58
N ALA A 221 0.12 17.10 6.87
CA ALA A 221 0.12 15.99 5.91
C ALA A 221 -0.75 14.85 6.44
N GLN A 222 -1.96 14.69 5.89
CA GLN A 222 -2.93 13.69 6.34
C GLN A 222 -2.61 12.30 5.78
N VAL A 223 -2.21 12.24 4.51
CA VAL A 223 -1.81 11.01 3.84
C VAL A 223 -0.33 11.04 3.48
N LEU A 224 0.22 9.86 3.23
CA LEU A 224 1.64 9.72 2.88
C LEU A 224 2.00 10.50 1.61
N ASP A 225 1.04 10.62 0.69
CA ASP A 225 1.20 11.25 -0.61
C ASP A 225 1.31 12.79 -0.48
N ASP A 226 0.76 13.40 0.58
CA ASP A 226 0.89 14.84 0.83
C ASP A 226 2.34 15.29 1.01
N TYR A 227 3.21 14.38 1.48
CA TYR A 227 4.65 14.63 1.60
C TYR A 227 5.33 14.84 0.25
N MET A 228 4.68 14.59 -0.89
CA MET A 228 5.20 15.00 -2.21
C MET A 228 5.41 16.51 -2.31
N LEU A 229 4.62 17.28 -1.56
CA LEU A 229 4.63 18.74 -1.56
C LEU A 229 5.43 19.33 -0.40
N HIS A 230 6.03 18.45 0.42
CA HIS A 230 6.84 18.87 1.55
C HIS A 230 8.01 19.74 1.09
N LEU A 231 8.10 20.94 1.67
CA LEU A 231 9.22 21.84 1.45
C LEU A 231 10.36 21.46 2.42
N PRO A 232 11.49 20.93 1.92
CA PRO A 232 12.64 20.65 2.78
C PRO A 232 13.26 21.96 3.28
N PRO A 233 14.03 21.93 4.38
CA PRO A 233 14.81 23.07 4.82
C PRO A 233 15.82 23.47 3.73
N SER A 234 16.16 24.75 3.70
CA SER A 234 17.12 25.28 2.73
C SER A 234 18.52 24.70 2.95
N ALA A 235 19.33 24.62 1.88
CA ALA A 235 20.70 24.16 2.01
C ALA A 235 21.53 25.00 3.01
N ASP A 236 21.27 26.31 3.07
CA ASP A 236 21.95 27.24 3.98
C ASP A 236 21.60 27.00 5.45
N GLU A 237 20.34 26.71 5.77
CA GLU A 237 19.92 26.34 7.13
C GLU A 237 20.59 25.03 7.57
N ILE A 238 20.59 24.03 6.69
CA ILE A 238 21.26 22.75 6.95
C ILE A 238 22.76 23.00 7.16
N PHE A 239 23.40 23.76 6.27
CA PHE A 239 24.83 24.08 6.36
C PHE A 239 25.17 24.83 7.65
N THR A 240 24.38 25.85 7.99
CA THR A 240 24.53 26.64 9.21
C THR A 240 24.43 25.76 10.46
N PHE A 241 23.46 24.84 10.50
CA PHE A 241 23.34 23.84 11.57
C PHE A 241 24.58 22.95 11.70
N TYR A 242 25.14 22.46 10.58
CA TYR A 242 26.37 21.65 10.61
C TYR A 242 27.59 22.43 11.11
N ASN A 243 27.58 23.76 10.99
CA ASN A 243 28.61 24.66 11.52
C ASN A 243 28.32 25.18 12.93
N GLY A 244 27.43 24.51 13.68
CA GLY A 244 27.12 24.85 15.08
C GLY A 244 26.01 25.90 15.24
N GLY A 245 25.31 26.24 14.16
CA GLY A 245 24.11 27.06 14.21
C GLY A 245 22.90 26.38 14.85
N PRO A 246 21.76 27.07 14.92
CA PRO A 246 20.55 26.55 15.54
C PRO A 246 20.03 25.31 14.81
N GLY A 247 19.53 24.34 15.58
CA GLY A 247 18.87 23.14 15.05
C GLY A 247 17.40 23.37 14.67
N PRO A 248 16.74 22.33 14.13
CA PRO A 248 15.31 22.38 13.87
C PRO A 248 14.53 22.66 15.16
N LYS A 249 13.45 23.44 15.04
CA LYS A 249 12.53 23.76 16.14
C LYS A 249 11.18 23.09 15.88
N LEU A 250 10.39 22.94 16.94
CA LEU A 250 9.05 22.35 16.83
C LEU A 250 8.14 23.26 15.99
N GLU A 251 8.22 24.58 16.19
CA GLU A 251 7.53 25.56 15.35
C GLU A 251 8.20 25.63 13.98
N GLY A 252 7.49 25.20 12.93
CA GLY A 252 8.04 25.16 11.57
C GLY A 252 9.04 24.02 11.35
N LEU A 253 8.75 22.83 11.90
CA LEU A 253 9.62 21.68 11.75
C LEU A 253 9.65 21.21 10.28
N HIS A 254 10.84 21.18 9.66
CA HIS A 254 11.03 20.68 8.29
C HIS A 254 11.91 19.43 8.25
N ILE A 255 11.50 18.43 7.47
CA ILE A 255 12.29 17.22 7.21
C ILE A 255 13.28 17.50 6.07
N ASP A 256 14.55 17.15 6.27
CA ASP A 256 15.55 17.13 5.19
C ASP A 256 15.30 15.90 4.29
N MET A 257 14.46 16.09 3.27
CA MET A 257 14.10 15.04 2.30
C MET A 257 15.23 14.70 1.32
N ARG A 258 16.16 15.64 1.12
CA ARG A 258 17.28 15.51 0.17
C ARG A 258 18.39 14.63 0.75
N GLY A 259 18.74 14.87 2.01
CA GLY A 259 19.72 14.11 2.76
C GLY A 259 19.27 12.70 3.11
N LYS A 260 20.05 12.04 3.97
CA LYS A 260 19.69 10.72 4.54
C LYS A 260 18.77 10.95 5.74
N ILE A 261 17.83 10.03 6.01
CA ILE A 261 17.04 10.08 7.26
C ILE A 261 17.92 9.94 8.51
N SER A 262 19.12 9.37 8.35
CA SER A 262 20.15 9.34 9.40
C SER A 262 21.07 10.59 9.40
N SER A 263 20.69 11.70 8.75
CA SER A 263 21.43 12.97 8.83
C SER A 263 21.28 13.55 10.24
N LYS A 264 22.25 14.36 10.70
CA LYS A 264 22.16 14.97 12.03
C LYS A 264 20.88 15.82 12.18
N TRP A 265 20.51 16.55 11.12
CA TRP A 265 19.26 17.31 11.06
C TRP A 265 18.04 16.42 11.31
N ASN A 266 17.90 15.34 10.53
CA ASN A 266 16.77 14.43 10.63
C ASN A 266 16.77 13.63 11.95
N GLU A 267 17.94 13.38 12.56
CA GLU A 267 18.01 12.82 13.91
C GLU A 267 17.44 13.79 14.96
N CYS A 268 17.73 15.09 14.86
CA CYS A 268 17.11 16.11 15.70
C CYS A 268 15.59 16.19 15.47
N VAL A 269 15.14 16.20 14.21
CA VAL A 269 13.70 16.12 13.87
C VAL A 269 13.05 14.90 14.51
N THR A 270 13.69 13.73 14.42
CA THR A 270 13.19 12.49 15.02
C THR A 270 13.10 12.60 16.54
N ASP A 271 14.07 13.24 17.20
CA ASP A 271 14.06 13.43 18.64
C ASP A 271 12.97 14.39 19.12
N ILE A 272 12.72 15.47 18.38
CA ILE A 272 11.62 16.41 18.65
C ILE A 272 10.27 15.68 18.54
N LEU A 273 10.06 14.91 17.46
CA LEU A 273 8.84 14.11 17.28
C LEU A 273 8.68 13.06 18.39
N LEU A 274 9.78 12.46 18.83
CA LEU A 274 9.78 11.45 19.89
C LEU A 274 9.41 12.05 21.24
N ASP A 275 9.91 13.24 21.56
CA ASP A 275 9.54 13.95 22.78
C ASP A 275 8.04 14.30 22.78
N GLU A 276 7.49 14.73 21.64
CA GLU A 276 6.06 14.99 21.49
C GLU A 276 5.22 13.70 21.60
N VAL A 277 5.67 12.58 21.03
CA VAL A 277 5.02 11.27 21.19
C VAL A 277 4.98 10.86 22.67
N LEU A 278 6.10 10.98 23.37
CA LEU A 278 6.17 10.61 24.79
C LEU A 278 5.31 11.54 25.66
N LYS A 279 5.24 12.83 25.32
CA LYS A 279 4.36 13.81 25.99
C LYS A 279 2.88 13.51 25.78
N ARG A 280 2.44 13.17 24.56
CA ARG A 280 1.03 12.82 24.32
C ARG A 280 0.66 11.45 24.88
N ARG A 281 1.61 10.52 24.91
CA ARG A 281 1.41 9.20 25.51
C ARG A 281 1.03 9.26 27.00
N THR A 282 1.39 10.32 27.73
CA THR A 282 0.96 10.46 29.14
C THR A 282 -0.51 10.85 29.31
N SER A 283 -1.26 11.09 28.22
CA SER A 283 -2.70 11.33 28.32
C SER A 283 -3.46 10.05 28.69
N GLU A 284 -4.60 10.21 29.37
CA GLU A 284 -5.48 9.11 29.83
C GLU A 284 -5.83 8.11 28.70
N ALA A 285 -5.96 8.59 27.46
CA ALA A 285 -6.27 7.76 26.29
C ALA A 285 -5.25 6.66 25.99
N TYR A 286 -3.99 6.80 26.45
CA TYR A 286 -2.91 5.86 26.19
C TYR A 286 -2.37 5.19 27.45
N GLU A 287 -2.97 5.44 28.62
CA GLU A 287 -2.50 4.91 29.90
C GLU A 287 -2.64 3.38 29.99
N LEU A 288 -3.67 2.82 29.36
CA LEU A 288 -3.93 1.37 29.32
C LEU A 288 -2.97 0.61 28.39
N LEU A 289 -2.18 1.30 27.56
CA LEU A 289 -1.24 0.67 26.64
C LEU A 289 0.08 0.30 27.33
N PRO A 290 0.71 -0.81 26.94
CA PRO A 290 1.96 -1.26 27.54
C PRO A 290 3.06 -0.19 27.42
N LYS A 291 3.94 -0.15 28.43
CA LYS A 291 5.15 0.70 28.39
C LYS A 291 6.13 0.17 27.36
N ARG A 292 6.33 0.93 26.29
CA ARG A 292 7.32 0.68 25.24
C ARG A 292 8.52 1.59 25.39
N SER A 293 9.67 1.13 24.92
CA SER A 293 10.92 1.87 25.05
C SER A 293 10.95 3.12 24.17
N ARG A 294 11.81 4.09 24.51
CA ARG A 294 12.09 5.25 23.64
C ARG A 294 12.62 4.80 22.27
N ALA A 295 13.36 3.68 22.22
CA ALA A 295 13.90 3.13 20.99
C ALA A 295 12.79 2.60 20.06
N TYR A 296 11.75 1.98 20.62
CA TYR A 296 10.57 1.51 19.88
C TYR A 296 9.88 2.64 19.12
N PHE A 297 9.51 3.72 19.80
CA PHE A 297 8.85 4.88 19.15
C PHE A 297 9.78 5.58 18.15
N ARG A 298 11.07 5.69 18.48
CA ARG A 298 12.07 6.24 17.54
C ARG A 298 12.13 5.44 16.24
N GLU A 299 12.04 4.12 16.30
CA GLU A 299 12.03 3.26 15.10
C GLU A 299 10.76 3.46 14.27
N ILE A 300 9.58 3.57 14.92
CA ILE A 300 8.31 3.88 14.23
C ILE A 300 8.40 5.23 13.50
N ILE A 301 8.87 6.27 14.18
CA ILE A 301 9.03 7.62 13.59
C ILE A 301 9.99 7.56 12.40
N ARG A 302 11.15 6.90 12.57
CA ARG A 302 12.14 6.76 11.50
C ARG A 302 11.56 6.04 10.28
N GLU A 303 10.84 4.93 10.47
CA GLU A 303 10.19 4.21 9.38
C GLU A 303 9.18 5.10 8.65
N LYS A 304 8.40 5.92 9.36
CA LYS A 304 7.47 6.86 8.74
C LYS A 304 8.20 7.96 7.96
N LEU A 305 9.25 8.56 8.51
CA LEU A 305 10.06 9.56 7.81
C LEU A 305 10.73 8.98 6.55
N GLU A 306 11.17 7.72 6.60
CA GLU A 306 11.70 7.02 5.42
C GLU A 306 10.65 6.84 4.32
N ARG A 307 9.41 6.47 4.70
CA ARG A 307 8.29 6.38 3.75
C ARG A 307 7.91 7.75 3.18
N ALA A 308 7.84 8.77 4.03
CA ALA A 308 7.53 10.15 3.63
C ALA A 308 8.57 10.67 2.62
N ARG A 309 9.85 10.44 2.88
CA ARG A 309 10.92 10.73 1.93
C ARG A 309 10.81 9.93 0.64
N GLY A 310 10.39 8.67 0.72
CA GLY A 310 10.09 7.84 -0.45
C GLY A 310 9.01 8.46 -1.33
N ALA A 311 7.89 8.89 -0.72
CA ALA A 311 6.82 9.61 -1.41
C ALA A 311 7.33 10.93 -2.01
N TRP A 312 8.02 11.76 -1.23
CA TRP A 312 8.63 13.00 -1.69
C TRP A 312 9.50 12.80 -2.93
N LYS A 313 10.41 11.81 -2.91
CA LYS A 313 11.27 11.49 -4.05
C LYS A 313 10.50 11.00 -5.28
N ASN A 314 9.41 10.28 -5.07
CA ASN A 314 8.56 9.83 -6.18
C ASN A 314 7.82 11.02 -6.80
N GLY A 315 7.45 12.03 -6.02
CA GLY A 315 6.85 13.28 -6.49
C GLY A 315 7.84 14.29 -7.09
N GLN A 316 9.16 14.04 -7.07
CA GLN A 316 10.11 14.95 -7.71
C GLN A 316 10.25 14.68 -9.22
N PRO A 317 10.44 15.73 -10.05
CA PRO A 317 10.78 15.59 -11.46
C PRO A 317 12.06 14.77 -11.67
N LYS A 318 12.04 13.88 -12.67
CA LYS A 318 13.21 13.09 -13.07
C LYS A 318 13.75 13.54 -14.42
N MET A 319 15.02 13.22 -14.68
CA MET A 319 15.63 13.42 -15.99
C MET A 319 15.21 12.27 -16.90
N LYS A 320 14.68 12.60 -18.08
CA LYS A 320 14.32 11.66 -19.15
C LYS A 320 15.58 11.11 -19.83
N GLU A 321 15.41 10.05 -20.62
CA GLU A 321 16.49 9.47 -21.44
C GLU A 321 17.11 10.50 -22.41
N ASN A 322 16.30 11.48 -22.82
CA ASN A 322 16.64 12.57 -23.73
C ASN A 322 17.50 13.65 -23.05
N GLY A 323 17.61 13.63 -21.72
CA GLY A 323 18.22 14.66 -20.90
C GLY A 323 17.29 15.78 -20.44
N ASP A 324 16.07 15.84 -20.94
CA ASP A 324 15.06 16.81 -20.49
C ASP A 324 14.52 16.46 -19.10
N ILE A 325 14.08 17.47 -18.34
CA ILE A 325 13.42 17.26 -17.05
C ILE A 325 11.93 16.94 -17.29
N GLU A 326 11.38 15.95 -16.58
CA GLU A 326 9.94 15.67 -16.55
C GLU A 326 9.14 16.95 -16.27
N SER A 327 8.15 17.22 -17.12
CA SER A 327 7.14 18.24 -16.84
C SER A 327 6.26 17.82 -15.67
N ILE A 328 5.55 18.79 -15.08
CA ILE A 328 4.70 18.51 -13.93
C ILE A 328 3.60 17.50 -14.26
N ILE A 329 2.98 17.64 -15.44
CA ILE A 329 1.93 16.73 -15.90
C ILE A 329 2.47 15.29 -16.00
N GLU A 330 3.71 15.12 -16.46
CA GLU A 330 4.34 13.80 -16.52
C GLU A 330 4.66 13.24 -15.13
N VAL A 331 5.08 14.08 -14.19
CA VAL A 331 5.28 13.67 -12.78
C VAL A 331 3.96 13.21 -12.17
N GLU A 332 2.89 13.97 -12.37
CA GLU A 332 1.56 13.66 -11.88
C GLU A 332 1.05 12.33 -12.45
N ASN A 333 1.09 12.17 -13.79
CA ASN A 333 0.71 10.93 -14.45
C ASN A 333 1.52 9.73 -13.91
N ARG A 334 2.84 9.90 -13.74
CA ARG A 334 3.71 8.84 -13.19
C ARG A 334 3.34 8.46 -11.76
N VAL A 335 2.98 9.44 -10.92
CA VAL A 335 2.53 9.19 -9.54
C VAL A 335 1.18 8.49 -9.52
N VAL A 336 0.22 8.95 -10.32
CA VAL A 336 -1.12 8.35 -10.44
C VAL A 336 -1.03 6.91 -10.95
N GLU A 337 -0.26 6.65 -12.01
CA GLU A 337 -0.03 5.30 -12.52
C GLU A 337 0.61 4.37 -11.48
N ALA A 338 1.60 4.86 -10.73
CA ALA A 338 2.23 4.09 -9.67
C ALA A 338 1.25 3.76 -8.53
N ARG A 339 0.39 4.72 -8.14
CA ARG A 339 -0.67 4.53 -7.16
C ARG A 339 -1.69 3.50 -7.66
N ASN A 340 -2.23 3.70 -8.86
CA ASN A 340 -3.20 2.78 -9.48
C ASN A 340 -2.64 1.36 -9.58
N LYS A 341 -1.37 1.21 -9.99
CA LYS A 341 -0.70 -0.09 -10.03
C LYS A 341 -0.60 -0.73 -8.64
N LYS A 342 -0.22 0.04 -7.62
CA LYS A 342 -0.12 -0.45 -6.24
C LYS A 342 -1.49 -0.86 -5.69
N GLU A 343 -2.53 -0.07 -5.93
CA GLU A 343 -3.90 -0.37 -5.53
C GLU A 343 -4.45 -1.59 -6.26
N LYS A 344 -4.23 -1.72 -7.58
CA LYS A 344 -4.59 -2.91 -8.37
C LYS A 344 -3.94 -4.16 -7.77
N LEU A 345 -2.64 -4.11 -7.45
CA LEU A 345 -1.92 -5.21 -6.79
C LEU A 345 -2.46 -5.50 -5.38
N GLY A 346 -2.78 -4.48 -4.60
CA GLY A 346 -3.38 -4.61 -3.27
C GLY A 346 -4.75 -5.28 -3.31
N ARG A 347 -5.65 -4.80 -4.18
CA ARG A 347 -6.98 -5.40 -4.42
C ARG A 347 -6.84 -6.86 -4.83
N ALA A 348 -5.92 -7.16 -5.74
CA ALA A 348 -5.64 -8.53 -6.17
C ALA A 348 -5.18 -9.42 -5.02
N TYR A 349 -4.26 -8.94 -4.19
CA TYR A 349 -3.78 -9.66 -3.01
C TYR A 349 -4.91 -9.92 -2.01
N THR A 350 -5.66 -8.88 -1.61
CA THR A 350 -6.81 -9.01 -0.69
C THR A 350 -7.84 -10.01 -1.22
N ARG A 351 -8.17 -9.96 -2.51
CA ARG A 351 -9.08 -10.94 -3.15
C ARG A 351 -8.56 -12.38 -3.02
N ARG A 352 -7.25 -12.61 -3.15
CA ARG A 352 -6.64 -13.94 -3.00
C ARG A 352 -6.70 -14.42 -1.54
N THR A 353 -6.31 -13.57 -0.60
CA THR A 353 -6.39 -13.87 0.84
C THR A 353 -7.81 -14.20 1.26
N ASN A 354 -8.80 -13.37 0.90
CA ASN A 354 -10.20 -13.60 1.24
C ASN A 354 -10.75 -14.87 0.57
N ARG A 355 -10.25 -15.22 -0.62
CA ARG A 355 -10.61 -16.46 -1.31
C ARG A 355 -10.05 -17.68 -0.58
N LEU A 356 -8.80 -17.65 -0.13
CA LEU A 356 -8.21 -18.72 0.68
C LEU A 356 -8.99 -18.90 1.98
N LYS A 357 -9.17 -17.81 2.75
CA LYS A 357 -9.87 -17.81 4.04
C LYS A 357 -11.25 -18.46 3.92
N ARG A 358 -12.06 -17.98 2.97
CA ARG A 358 -13.40 -18.51 2.71
C ARG A 358 -13.38 -19.99 2.32
N ARG A 359 -12.43 -20.42 1.49
CA ARG A 359 -12.32 -21.84 1.11
C ARG A 359 -11.97 -22.72 2.31
N LEU A 360 -11.05 -22.27 3.16
CA LEU A 360 -10.72 -22.97 4.41
C LEU A 360 -11.92 -23.05 5.34
N GLU A 361 -12.70 -21.98 5.47
CA GLU A 361 -13.93 -21.96 6.26
C GLU A 361 -14.97 -22.97 5.75
N ILE A 362 -15.23 -23.00 4.43
CA ILE A 362 -16.11 -24.00 3.79
C ILE A 362 -15.63 -25.41 4.14
N VAL A 363 -14.36 -25.69 3.90
CA VAL A 363 -13.77 -27.03 4.09
C VAL A 363 -13.88 -27.46 5.56
N ARG A 364 -13.51 -26.60 6.51
CA ARG A 364 -13.56 -26.89 7.95
C ARG A 364 -14.98 -27.20 8.42
N LYS A 365 -15.94 -26.36 8.03
CA LYS A 365 -17.35 -26.56 8.37
C LYS A 365 -17.91 -27.85 7.77
N LYS A 366 -17.50 -28.19 6.54
CA LYS A 366 -17.90 -29.46 5.92
C LYS A 366 -17.31 -30.67 6.65
N ILE A 367 -16.05 -30.60 7.07
CA ILE A 367 -15.40 -31.64 7.90
C ILE A 367 -16.17 -31.85 9.20
N GLU A 368 -16.54 -30.77 9.88
CA GLU A 368 -17.33 -30.81 11.13
C GLU A 368 -18.67 -31.51 10.93
N LEU A 369 -19.47 -31.07 9.96
CA LEU A 369 -20.79 -31.66 9.65
C LEU A 369 -20.71 -33.14 9.29
N LEU A 370 -19.67 -33.55 8.53
CA LEU A 370 -19.48 -34.95 8.15
C LEU A 370 -19.07 -35.83 9.33
N LYS A 371 -18.24 -35.30 10.24
CA LYS A 371 -17.88 -36.01 11.47
C LYS A 371 -19.08 -36.18 12.40
N GLU A 372 -19.93 -35.16 12.52
CA GLU A 372 -21.19 -35.24 13.26
C GLU A 372 -22.16 -36.28 12.66
N ALA A 373 -22.20 -36.39 11.33
CA ALA A 373 -22.99 -37.40 10.62
C ALA A 373 -22.39 -38.82 10.65
N GLY A 374 -21.15 -38.98 11.13
CA GLY A 374 -20.44 -40.26 11.17
C GLY A 374 -19.83 -40.70 9.82
N ASP A 375 -19.76 -39.82 8.83
CA ASP A 375 -19.13 -40.11 7.53
C ASP A 375 -17.63 -39.73 7.55
N PHE A 376 -16.84 -40.57 8.21
CA PHE A 376 -15.41 -40.35 8.39
C PHE A 376 -14.59 -40.47 7.10
N GLU A 377 -15.07 -41.25 6.11
CA GLU A 377 -14.36 -41.41 4.83
C GLU A 377 -14.45 -40.15 3.97
N GLU A 378 -15.64 -39.56 3.88
CA GLU A 378 -15.84 -38.27 3.21
C GLU A 378 -15.12 -37.16 3.98
N ALA A 379 -15.20 -37.14 5.31
CA ALA A 379 -14.46 -36.18 6.13
C ALA A 379 -12.95 -36.21 5.85
N ALA A 380 -12.34 -37.39 5.73
CA ALA A 380 -10.93 -37.54 5.39
C ALA A 380 -10.56 -36.99 3.99
N ARG A 381 -11.50 -37.01 3.03
CA ARG A 381 -11.31 -36.36 1.72
C ARG A 381 -11.29 -34.84 1.85
N TRP A 382 -12.15 -34.27 2.68
CA TRP A 382 -12.17 -32.84 2.97
C TRP A 382 -10.95 -32.37 3.77
N GLU A 383 -10.46 -33.17 4.71
CA GLU A 383 -9.19 -32.90 5.42
C GLU A 383 -8.00 -32.81 4.46
N TYR A 384 -7.96 -33.68 3.44
CA TYR A 384 -6.97 -33.58 2.37
C TYR A 384 -7.11 -32.27 1.57
N LEU A 385 -8.33 -31.80 1.29
CA LEU A 385 -8.55 -30.51 0.64
C LEU A 385 -8.09 -29.34 1.52
N GLU A 386 -8.25 -29.43 2.84
CA GLU A 386 -7.71 -28.45 3.79
C GLU A 386 -6.19 -28.39 3.70
N GLU A 387 -5.52 -29.55 3.76
CA GLU A 387 -4.07 -29.65 3.65
C GLU A 387 -3.56 -29.09 2.31
N LEU A 388 -4.25 -29.40 1.22
CA LEU A 388 -3.97 -28.85 -0.12
C LEU A 388 -4.05 -27.31 -0.12
N LEU A 389 -5.11 -26.72 0.46
CA LEU A 389 -5.27 -25.27 0.53
C LEU A 389 -4.17 -24.62 1.38
N MET A 390 -3.80 -25.24 2.51
CA MET A 390 -2.74 -24.76 3.39
C MET A 390 -1.36 -24.79 2.69
N GLU A 391 -1.07 -25.86 1.96
CA GLU A 391 0.16 -26.00 1.18
C GLU A 391 0.21 -25.00 0.01
N LEU A 392 -0.90 -24.75 -0.67
CA LEU A 392 -1.02 -23.72 -1.72
C LEU A 392 -0.86 -22.29 -1.19
N GLY A 393 -1.47 -22.00 -0.04
CA GLY A 393 -1.54 -20.66 0.53
C GLY A 393 -2.21 -19.64 -0.40
N GLU A 394 -1.99 -18.36 -0.10
CA GLU A 394 -2.61 -17.23 -0.81
C GLU A 394 -2.13 -17.15 -2.26
N GLU A 395 -0.86 -17.48 -2.50
CA GLU A 395 -0.26 -17.46 -3.84
C GLU A 395 -0.82 -18.55 -4.74
N GLY A 396 -1.18 -19.70 -4.17
CA GLY A 396 -1.88 -20.76 -4.87
C GLY A 396 -3.35 -20.45 -5.15
N MET A 397 -3.90 -19.34 -4.65
CA MET A 397 -5.23 -18.88 -5.08
C MET A 397 -5.08 -18.12 -6.41
N SER A 398 -5.92 -18.45 -7.40
CA SER A 398 -5.96 -17.66 -8.63
C SER A 398 -6.49 -16.26 -8.30
N SER A 399 -5.81 -15.22 -8.78
CA SER A 399 -6.40 -13.87 -8.90
C SER A 399 -7.12 -13.83 -10.24
N ASP A 400 -8.35 -13.33 -10.27
CA ASP A 400 -9.10 -13.15 -11.52
C ASP A 400 -8.59 -11.83 -12.15
N GLU A 401 -7.45 -11.89 -12.84
CA GLU A 401 -6.76 -10.73 -13.44
C GLU A 401 -6.81 -10.73 -14.97
N SER A 402 -7.94 -11.15 -15.55
CA SER A 402 -8.41 -10.40 -16.72
C SER A 402 -9.29 -9.30 -16.19
N GLU A 403 -8.68 -8.17 -15.84
CA GLU A 403 -9.34 -6.89 -16.04
C GLU A 403 -9.54 -6.85 -17.56
N GLY A 404 -10.68 -7.34 -18.03
CA GLY A 404 -11.16 -7.00 -19.37
C GLY A 404 -11.53 -5.53 -19.31
N GLU A 405 -10.52 -4.67 -19.22
CA GLU A 405 -10.56 -3.41 -19.94
C GLU A 405 -10.79 -3.80 -21.42
N ASP A 406 -11.68 -3.09 -22.10
CA ASP A 406 -11.96 -3.18 -23.54
C ASP A 406 -13.08 -4.13 -24.01
N ASP A 407 -14.23 -4.10 -23.34
CA ASP A 407 -15.48 -4.02 -24.09
C ASP A 407 -16.56 -3.38 -23.21
N ASP A 408 -16.64 -2.05 -23.23
CA ASP A 408 -17.79 -1.28 -22.70
C ASP A 408 -19.13 -1.72 -23.34
N THR A 409 -19.09 -2.65 -24.29
CA THR A 409 -20.22 -3.23 -25.00
C THR A 409 -20.71 -4.55 -24.40
N ALA A 410 -19.98 -5.17 -23.46
CA ALA A 410 -20.38 -6.46 -22.89
C ALA A 410 -21.39 -6.28 -21.74
N VAL A 411 -22.63 -6.75 -21.95
CA VAL A 411 -23.74 -6.71 -20.97
C VAL A 411 -23.45 -7.53 -19.70
N GLU A 412 -22.50 -8.48 -19.74
CA GLU A 412 -22.11 -9.30 -18.59
C GLU A 412 -20.58 -9.28 -18.38
N THR A 413 -20.14 -8.91 -17.17
CA THR A 413 -18.73 -9.02 -16.77
C THR A 413 -18.35 -10.50 -16.70
N VAL A 414 -17.61 -11.02 -17.68
CA VAL A 414 -17.06 -12.38 -17.65
C VAL A 414 -15.61 -12.35 -17.18
N LEU A 415 -15.28 -13.09 -16.13
CA LEU A 415 -13.92 -13.18 -15.61
C LEU A 415 -13.19 -14.39 -16.20
N TYR A 416 -12.01 -14.17 -16.77
CA TYR A 416 -11.12 -15.24 -17.23
C TYR A 416 -10.11 -15.57 -16.13
N VAL A 417 -10.01 -16.85 -15.80
CA VAL A 417 -9.05 -17.32 -14.80
C VAL A 417 -7.71 -17.60 -15.48
N ALA A 418 -6.68 -16.86 -15.10
CA ALA A 418 -5.32 -17.11 -15.57
C ALA A 418 -4.80 -18.47 -15.05
N GLU A 419 -4.18 -19.23 -15.94
CA GLU A 419 -3.52 -20.51 -15.62
C GLU A 419 -2.17 -20.24 -14.94
N MET A 420 -1.91 -20.91 -13.83
CA MET A 420 -0.61 -20.83 -13.17
C MET A 420 0.27 -21.97 -13.68
N PRO A 421 1.30 -21.70 -14.50
CA PRO A 421 2.07 -22.74 -15.16
C PRO A 421 2.83 -23.63 -14.17
N TRP A 422 3.14 -23.09 -12.99
CA TRP A 422 3.83 -23.82 -11.93
C TRP A 422 2.92 -24.73 -11.13
N ARG A 423 1.60 -24.55 -11.17
CA ARG A 423 0.65 -25.28 -10.32
C ARG A 423 0.05 -26.44 -11.12
N PRO A 424 -0.06 -27.65 -10.55
CA PRO A 424 -0.78 -28.74 -11.19
C PRO A 424 -2.25 -28.36 -11.39
N ASN A 425 -2.92 -29.08 -12.28
CA ASN A 425 -4.33 -28.83 -12.55
C ASN A 425 -5.21 -29.30 -11.38
N ILE A 426 -5.42 -28.41 -10.42
CA ILE A 426 -6.29 -28.61 -9.26
C ILE A 426 -7.66 -27.94 -9.42
N SER A 427 -8.06 -27.67 -10.67
CA SER A 427 -9.27 -26.90 -10.94
C SER A 427 -10.54 -27.62 -10.46
N GLN A 428 -10.50 -28.95 -10.48
CA GLN A 428 -11.61 -29.80 -10.05
C GLN A 428 -11.81 -29.70 -8.54
N GLU A 429 -10.75 -29.88 -7.76
CA GLU A 429 -10.72 -29.79 -6.30
C GLU A 429 -11.22 -28.42 -5.83
N LEU A 430 -10.74 -27.35 -6.45
CA LEU A 430 -11.21 -26.00 -6.14
C LEU A 430 -12.68 -25.78 -6.54
N SER A 431 -13.16 -26.44 -7.59
CA SER A 431 -14.57 -26.35 -8.01
C SER A 431 -15.50 -27.10 -7.07
N ILE A 432 -15.06 -28.21 -6.49
CA ILE A 432 -15.82 -28.96 -5.47
C ILE A 432 -16.05 -28.07 -4.25
N ILE A 433 -15.00 -27.44 -3.73
CA ILE A 433 -15.10 -26.50 -2.60
C ILE A 433 -16.02 -25.31 -2.93
N GLU A 434 -15.92 -24.77 -4.15
CA GLU A 434 -16.78 -23.66 -4.58
C GLU A 434 -18.25 -24.07 -4.76
N GLY A 435 -18.53 -25.33 -5.10
CA GLY A 435 -19.88 -25.88 -5.26
C GLY A 435 -20.65 -25.93 -3.94
N GLU A 436 -19.97 -26.36 -2.87
CA GLU A 436 -20.53 -26.44 -1.51
C GLU A 436 -20.96 -25.09 -0.93
N ARG A 437 -20.52 -23.97 -1.52
CA ARG A 437 -20.99 -22.65 -1.10
C ARG A 437 -22.51 -22.50 -1.19
N ASN A 438 -23.14 -23.23 -2.12
CA ASN A 438 -24.59 -23.14 -2.33
C ASN A 438 -25.40 -24.06 -1.40
N ASP A 439 -24.73 -24.94 -0.65
CA ASP A 439 -25.38 -25.87 0.26
C ASP A 439 -26.02 -25.11 1.42
N VAL A 440 -27.23 -25.57 1.76
CA VAL A 440 -28.05 -24.94 2.79
C VAL A 440 -27.35 -25.10 4.14
N GLY A 441 -27.08 -23.99 4.81
CA GLY A 441 -26.53 -23.97 6.17
C GLY A 441 -25.06 -23.57 6.28
N ILE A 442 -24.30 -23.53 5.18
CA ILE A 442 -22.89 -23.09 5.23
C ILE A 442 -22.79 -21.56 5.20
N PHE A 443 -23.42 -20.90 4.21
CA PHE A 443 -23.40 -19.43 4.06
C PHE A 443 -24.79 -18.84 3.82
N ASN A 444 -24.98 -17.61 4.30
CA ASN A 444 -26.13 -16.80 3.93
C ASN A 444 -26.09 -16.47 2.43
N ARG A 445 -27.20 -16.70 1.71
CA ARG A 445 -27.37 -16.34 0.29
C ARG A 445 -27.44 -14.82 0.03
N LYS A 446 -27.21 -14.00 1.05
CA LYS A 446 -27.21 -12.55 0.96
C LYS A 446 -25.89 -12.08 0.35
N GLY A 447 -25.96 -11.22 -0.66
CA GLY A 447 -24.81 -10.63 -1.33
C GLY A 447 -24.90 -10.69 -2.85
N ALA A 448 -23.88 -10.14 -3.52
CA ALA A 448 -23.79 -10.16 -4.97
C ALA A 448 -23.70 -11.59 -5.51
N LYS A 449 -24.43 -11.86 -6.59
CA LYS A 449 -24.34 -13.15 -7.31
C LYS A 449 -22.89 -13.35 -7.78
N PRO A 450 -22.34 -14.58 -7.67
CA PRO A 450 -21.01 -14.87 -8.18
C PRO A 450 -20.92 -14.53 -9.68
N THR A 451 -19.94 -13.73 -10.07
CA THR A 451 -19.63 -13.42 -11.47
C THR A 451 -19.25 -14.70 -12.22
N LYS A 452 -19.73 -14.84 -13.46
CA LYS A 452 -19.42 -16.01 -14.31
C LYS A 452 -17.92 -16.08 -14.58
N ARG A 453 -17.34 -17.28 -14.41
CA ARG A 453 -15.92 -17.54 -14.58
C ARG A 453 -15.70 -18.52 -15.71
N LEU A 454 -14.84 -18.17 -16.65
CA LEU A 454 -14.40 -19.05 -17.73
C LEU A 454 -12.96 -19.50 -17.47
N ARG A 455 -12.75 -20.83 -17.47
CA ARG A 455 -11.44 -21.47 -17.35
C ARG A 455 -11.06 -22.10 -18.69
N GLY A 456 -9.80 -22.01 -19.09
CA GLY A 456 -9.27 -22.66 -20.30
C GLY A 456 -9.69 -22.04 -21.64
N VAL A 457 -10.62 -21.08 -21.67
CA VAL A 457 -11.07 -20.41 -22.91
C VAL A 457 -9.95 -19.54 -23.50
N ARG A 458 -9.22 -18.82 -22.63
CA ARG A 458 -8.03 -18.07 -23.00
C ARG A 458 -6.85 -18.66 -22.25
N LYS A 459 -5.78 -19.04 -22.97
CA LYS A 459 -4.51 -19.52 -22.40
C LYS A 459 -3.70 -18.35 -21.81
N ILE A 460 -4.29 -17.64 -20.87
CA ILE A 460 -3.63 -16.52 -20.17
C ILE A 460 -2.78 -17.14 -19.08
N ALA A 461 -1.46 -17.16 -19.28
CA ALA A 461 -0.53 -17.57 -18.24
C ALA A 461 -0.39 -16.46 -17.19
N SER A 462 -0.57 -16.80 -15.92
CA SER A 462 -0.29 -15.93 -14.79
C SER A 462 1.19 -15.57 -14.75
N ARG A 463 1.51 -14.27 -14.62
CA ARG A 463 2.89 -13.77 -14.48
C ARG A 463 3.48 -13.96 -13.07
N ARG A 464 2.70 -14.48 -12.13
CA ARG A 464 3.12 -14.65 -10.73
C ARG A 464 4.15 -15.75 -10.57
N ASP A 465 5.17 -15.46 -9.77
CA ASP A 465 6.20 -16.42 -9.38
C ASP A 465 5.62 -17.56 -8.52
N ALA A 466 6.26 -18.72 -8.59
CA ALA A 466 5.91 -19.85 -7.74
C ALA A 466 6.35 -19.58 -6.29
N PRO A 467 5.49 -19.84 -5.29
CA PRO A 467 5.83 -19.59 -3.89
C PRO A 467 6.97 -20.51 -3.43
N PRO A 468 8.02 -20.02 -2.78
CA PRO A 468 9.11 -20.86 -2.29
C PRO A 468 8.68 -21.70 -1.07
N GLY A 469 9.42 -22.77 -0.80
CA GLY A 469 9.28 -23.58 0.41
C GLY A 469 8.07 -24.53 0.44
N ARG A 470 7.26 -24.60 -0.63
CA ARG A 470 6.08 -25.49 -0.66
C ARG A 470 6.45 -26.95 -0.95
N ALA A 471 5.55 -27.87 -0.63
CA ALA A 471 5.72 -29.28 -0.96
C ALA A 471 5.89 -29.50 -2.47
N ARG A 472 6.76 -30.45 -2.85
CA ARG A 472 7.10 -30.73 -4.26
C ARG A 472 5.87 -31.07 -5.11
N ALA A 473 4.87 -31.73 -4.53
CA ALA A 473 3.65 -32.13 -5.23
C ALA A 473 2.76 -30.93 -5.62
N VAL A 474 2.94 -29.76 -5.00
CA VAL A 474 2.18 -28.55 -5.35
C VAL A 474 2.70 -27.90 -6.65
N TYR A 475 3.81 -28.38 -7.19
CA TYR A 475 4.35 -27.92 -8.47
C TYR A 475 4.05 -28.90 -9.59
N ASP A 476 3.67 -28.39 -10.75
CA ASP A 476 3.55 -29.17 -11.97
C ASP A 476 4.91 -29.80 -12.34
N ASP A 477 4.91 -31.09 -12.64
CA ASP A 477 6.13 -31.86 -12.87
C ASP A 477 6.89 -31.40 -14.11
N LYS A 478 6.17 -31.00 -15.16
CA LYS A 478 6.80 -30.52 -16.41
C LYS A 478 7.45 -29.16 -16.16
N TRP A 479 6.73 -28.26 -15.51
CA TRP A 479 7.24 -26.95 -15.15
C TRP A 479 8.45 -27.04 -14.20
N TYR A 480 8.35 -27.84 -13.14
CA TYR A 480 9.44 -28.03 -12.18
C TYR A 480 10.66 -28.73 -12.81
N GLY A 481 10.43 -29.68 -13.71
CA GLY A 481 11.47 -30.37 -14.47
C GLY A 481 12.25 -29.42 -15.39
N ALA A 482 11.57 -28.43 -15.97
CA ALA A 482 12.17 -27.42 -16.84
C ALA A 482 13.05 -26.39 -16.11
N LEU A 483 12.93 -26.27 -14.77
CA LEU A 483 13.77 -25.36 -13.99
C LEU A 483 15.24 -25.80 -13.97
N THR A 484 16.14 -24.83 -13.90
CA THR A 484 17.57 -25.09 -13.61
C THR A 484 17.78 -25.56 -12.17
N ALA A 485 18.91 -26.22 -11.90
CA ALA A 485 19.25 -26.64 -10.53
C ALA A 485 19.30 -25.46 -9.53
N GLN A 486 19.77 -24.29 -9.97
CA GLN A 486 19.80 -23.08 -9.13
C GLN A 486 18.39 -22.54 -8.84
N GLN A 487 17.50 -22.55 -9.83
CA GLN A 487 16.09 -22.17 -9.63
C GLN A 487 15.39 -23.13 -8.68
N ARG A 488 15.58 -24.45 -8.82
CA ARG A 488 15.05 -25.44 -7.87
C ARG A 488 15.56 -25.23 -6.44
N LYS A 489 16.85 -24.93 -6.29
CA LYS A 489 17.45 -24.61 -4.99
C LYS A 489 16.86 -23.34 -4.37
N ARG A 490 16.67 -22.28 -5.18
CA ARG A 490 16.01 -21.03 -4.73
C ARG A 490 14.56 -21.24 -4.35
N LEU A 491 13.84 -22.08 -5.11
CA LEU A 491 12.45 -22.44 -4.82
C LEU A 491 12.34 -23.22 -3.51
N GLY A 492 13.36 -24.02 -3.15
CA GLY A 492 13.43 -24.69 -1.86
C GLY A 492 12.26 -25.65 -1.62
N ALA A 493 11.78 -26.31 -2.68
CA ALA A 493 10.64 -27.22 -2.60
C ALA A 493 10.93 -28.35 -1.61
N ARG A 494 10.00 -28.57 -0.67
CA ARG A 494 10.10 -29.63 0.33
C ARG A 494 9.75 -30.98 -0.30
N GLN A 495 10.54 -32.00 -0.01
CA GLN A 495 10.25 -33.39 -0.44
C GLN A 495 9.20 -34.07 0.46
N THR A 496 8.37 -33.28 1.15
CA THR A 496 7.37 -33.80 2.09
C THR A 496 6.39 -34.73 1.40
N GLU A 497 5.87 -35.71 2.16
CA GLU A 497 4.98 -36.77 1.68
C GLU A 497 3.57 -36.30 1.27
N PHE A 498 3.31 -34.99 1.17
CA PHE A 498 2.06 -34.51 0.62
C PHE A 498 1.94 -35.04 -0.81
N ARG A 499 1.16 -36.10 -0.98
CA ARG A 499 0.88 -36.70 -2.28
C ARG A 499 -0.45 -36.13 -2.73
N LEU A 500 -0.44 -35.50 -3.90
CA LEU A 500 -1.68 -35.16 -4.56
C LEU A 500 -2.46 -36.45 -4.81
N LYS A 501 -3.47 -36.70 -4.00
CA LYS A 501 -4.43 -37.75 -4.26
C LYS A 501 -5.31 -37.22 -5.37
N VAL A 502 -5.25 -37.89 -6.53
CA VAL A 502 -6.29 -37.70 -7.55
C VAL A 502 -7.57 -38.13 -6.86
N ILE A 503 -8.44 -37.18 -6.57
CA ILE A 503 -9.74 -37.50 -6.01
C ILE A 503 -10.52 -38.13 -7.16
N GLN A 504 -10.45 -39.47 -7.24
CA GLN A 504 -11.26 -40.24 -8.18
C GLN A 504 -12.71 -39.95 -7.82
N ALA A 505 -13.33 -39.12 -8.67
CA ALA A 505 -14.69 -38.61 -8.63
C ALA A 505 -15.33 -38.64 -7.22
N PHE A 506 -15.41 -37.48 -6.56
CA PHE A 506 -16.59 -37.23 -5.72
C PHE A 506 -17.79 -37.71 -6.53
N ARG A 507 -18.51 -38.72 -6.04
CA ARG A 507 -19.75 -39.13 -6.67
C ARG A 507 -20.65 -37.91 -6.61
N VAL A 508 -20.70 -37.15 -7.70
CA VAL A 508 -21.73 -36.15 -7.90
C VAL A 508 -23.01 -36.99 -8.04
N PRO A 509 -23.93 -36.95 -7.06
CA PRO A 509 -25.14 -37.76 -7.09
C PRO A 509 -26.03 -37.41 -8.29
#